data_AF-A0A4Q3VS26-F1
#
_entry.id   AF-A0A4Q3VS26-F1
#
_cell.length_a   1.000
_cell.length_b   1.000
_cell.length_c   1.000
_cell.angle_alpha   90.00
_cell.angle_beta   90.00
_cell.angle_gamma   90.00
#
_symmetry.space_group_name_H-M   'P 1'
#
loop_
_entity.id
_entity.type
_entity.pdbx_description
1 polymer ?
#
loop_
_entity_poly.entity_id
_entity_poly.type
_entity_poly.pdbx_seq_one_letter_code
_entity_poly.pdbx_strand_id
1 'polypeptide(L)' 'VEKDFFTNMRPTSLLQRFASVEEIADTTVYYCSPLASATNGASIRVEGGLVRSIL' A
#
# COMPACT_ATOMS: atom_id res chain seq x y z
N VAL A 1 18.52 11.19 -2.64
CA VAL A 1 17.45 11.55 -1.68
C VAL A 1 16.44 10.43 -1.51
N GLU A 2 15.55 10.16 -2.48
CA GLU A 2 14.52 9.10 -2.33
C GLU A 2 15.14 7.70 -2.12
N LYS A 3 16.06 7.30 -3.00
CA LYS A 3 16.78 6.02 -2.86
C LYS A 3 17.48 5.88 -1.51
N ASP A 4 18.12 6.95 -1.04
CA ASP A 4 18.82 6.96 0.26
C ASP A 4 17.83 6.86 1.43
N PHE A 5 16.66 7.49 1.32
CA PHE A 5 15.59 7.41 2.31
C PHE A 5 15.10 5.96 2.47
N PHE A 6 14.82 5.27 1.37
CA PHE A 6 14.36 3.87 1.45
C PHE A 6 15.46 2.91 1.84
N THR A 7 16.71 3.17 1.46
CA THR A 7 17.85 2.36 1.89
C THR A 7 18.11 2.49 3.39
N ASN A 8 17.98 3.70 3.97
CA ASN A 8 18.42 3.96 5.35
C ASN A 8 17.26 4.09 6.36
N MET A 9 16.14 4.72 6.01
CA MET A 9 15.04 5.04 6.93
C MET A 9 13.85 4.07 6.81
N ARG A 10 13.65 3.49 5.62
CA ARG A 10 12.59 2.52 5.34
C ARG A 10 13.11 1.26 4.62
N PRO A 11 14.18 0.61 5.13
CA PRO A 11 14.83 -0.53 4.45
C PRO A 11 13.91 -1.73 4.27
N THR A 12 12.83 -1.82 5.05
CA THR A 12 11.86 -2.92 4.98
C THR A 12 10.76 -2.71 3.95
N SER A 13 10.61 -1.50 3.38
CA SER A 13 9.64 -1.26 2.30
C SER A 13 9.98 -2.14 1.11
N LEU A 14 8.99 -2.81 0.52
CA LEU A 14 9.22 -3.64 -0.66
C LEU A 14 9.26 -2.80 -1.94
N LEU A 15 8.44 -1.75 -2.03
CA LEU A 15 8.41 -0.87 -3.19
C LEU A 15 9.67 0.00 -3.34
N GLN A 16 10.36 0.31 -2.25
CA GLN A 16 11.60 1.12 -2.26
C GLN A 16 11.46 2.48 -2.96
N ARG A 17 10.25 3.03 -2.94
CA ARG A 17 9.90 4.36 -3.45
C ARG A 17 8.65 4.86 -2.73
N PHE A 18 8.34 6.14 -2.87
CA PHE A 18 7.05 6.65 -2.44
C PHE A 18 5.94 6.10 -3.36
N ALA A 19 4.83 5.71 -2.76
CA ALA A 19 3.61 5.41 -3.50
C ALA A 19 3.00 6.72 -4.00
N SER A 20 2.48 6.69 -5.21
CA SER A 20 1.72 7.79 -5.79
C SER A 20 0.32 7.87 -5.16
N VAL A 21 -0.34 9.02 -5.33
CA VAL A 21 -1.72 9.20 -4.85
C VAL A 21 -2.66 8.28 -5.62
N GLU A 22 -2.40 8.10 -6.91
CA GLU A 22 -3.15 7.26 -7.83
C GLU A 22 -3.17 5.80 -7.37
N GLU A 23 -2.03 5.25 -6.92
CA GLU A 23 -1.96 3.88 -6.40
C GLU A 23 -2.89 3.65 -5.18
N ILE A 24 -3.07 4.68 -4.33
CA ILE A 24 -3.99 4.62 -3.19
C ILE A 24 -5.44 4.81 -3.64
N ALA A 25 -5.66 5.74 -4.55
CA ALA A 25 -6.98 6.06 -5.08
C ALA A 25 -7.57 4.87 -5.85
N ASP A 26 -6.81 4.22 -6.73
CA ASP A 26 -7.25 3.08 -7.53
C ASP A 26 -7.70 1.91 -6.65
N THR A 27 -6.92 1.62 -5.59
CA THR A 27 -7.30 0.59 -4.62
C THR A 27 -8.61 0.94 -3.91
N THR A 28 -8.76 2.20 -3.51
CA THR A 28 -9.99 2.69 -2.86
C THR A 28 -11.19 2.59 -3.80
N VAL A 29 -11.04 3.04 -5.05
CA VAL A 29 -12.08 2.97 -6.09
C VAL A 29 -12.51 1.53 -6.32
N TYR A 30 -11.56 0.58 -6.39
CA TYR A 30 -11.88 -0.84 -6.48
C TYR A 30 -12.78 -1.30 -5.32
N TYR A 31 -12.43 -0.97 -4.07
CA TYR A 31 -13.22 -1.36 -2.90
C TYR A 31 -14.58 -0.66 -2.79
N CYS A 32 -14.72 0.55 -3.34
CA CYS A 32 -16.01 1.23 -3.43
C CYS A 32 -16.90 0.69 -4.57
N SER A 33 -16.35 -0.10 -5.48
CA SER A 33 -17.07 -0.61 -6.64
C SER A 33 -17.85 -1.90 -6.32
N PRO A 34 -18.85 -2.28 -7.16
CA PRO A 34 -19.54 -3.57 -7.03
C PRO A 34 -18.62 -4.80 -7.15
N LEU A 35 -17.43 -4.65 -7.72
CA LEU A 35 -16.46 -5.73 -7.89
C LEU A 35 -15.96 -6.27 -6.53
N ALA A 36 -15.97 -5.43 -5.49
CA ALA A 36 -15.56 -5.80 -4.13
C ALA A 36 -16.76 -6.11 -3.22
N SER A 37 -17.92 -6.45 -3.78
CA SER A 37 -19.18 -6.62 -3.02
C SER A 37 -19.14 -7.64 -1.88
N ALA A 38 -18.25 -8.64 -1.95
CA ALA A 38 -18.05 -9.63 -0.89
C ALA A 38 -17.01 -9.22 0.17
N THR A 39 -16.29 -8.11 -0.01
CA THR A 39 -15.30 -7.63 0.95
C THR A 39 -15.96 -6.72 1.98
N ASN A 40 -15.91 -7.10 3.25
CA ASN A 40 -16.38 -6.30 4.37
C ASN A 40 -15.55 -6.61 5.63
N GLY A 41 -15.54 -5.68 6.60
CA GLY A 41 -14.90 -5.89 7.90
C GLY A 41 -13.37 -6.04 7.90
N ALA A 42 -12.71 -5.86 6.76
CA ALA A 42 -11.27 -6.05 6.62
C ALA A 42 -10.49 -4.73 6.67
N SER A 43 -9.27 -4.79 7.19
CA SER A 43 -8.27 -3.72 7.06
C SER A 43 -7.37 -4.01 5.86
N ILE A 44 -7.30 -3.09 4.90
CA ILE A 44 -6.50 -3.27 3.68
C ILE A 44 -5.25 -2.37 3.76
N ARG A 45 -4.08 -2.98 3.63
CA ARG A 45 -2.79 -2.26 3.62
C ARG A 45 -2.43 -1.84 2.19
N VAL A 46 -2.25 -0.55 1.98
CA VAL A 46 -1.84 0.04 0.68
C VAL A 46 -0.60 0.91 0.91
N GLU A 47 0.50 0.26 1.30
CA GLU A 47 1.68 0.95 1.85
C GLU A 47 3.01 0.43 1.26
N GLY A 48 2.93 -0.37 0.19
CA GLY A 48 4.12 -0.88 -0.50
C GLY A 48 4.93 -1.91 0.29
N GLY A 49 4.27 -2.67 1.17
CA GLY A 49 4.89 -3.77 1.93
C GLY A 49 5.77 -3.31 3.09
N LEU A 50 5.50 -2.14 3.67
CA LEU A 50 6.29 -1.61 4.79
C LEU A 50 6.20 -2.48 6.06
N VAL A 51 4.99 -2.91 6.42
CA VAL A 51 4.76 -3.73 7.63
C VAL A 51 5.00 -5.20 7.32
N ARG A 52 6.00 -5.80 7.95
CA ARG A 52 6.37 -7.22 7.78
C ARG A 52 5.56 -8.12 8.71
N SER A 53 4.26 -8.23 8.48
CA SER A 53 3.43 -9.26 9.10
C SER A 53 2.38 -9.77 8.13
N ILE A 54 1.95 -11.00 8.36
CA ILE A 54 0.72 -11.53 7.80
C ILE A 54 -0.46 -10.94 8.60
N LEU A 55 -1.57 -10.66 7.92
CA LEU A 55 -2.85 -10.21 8.50
C LEU A 55 -3.70 -11.43 8.89
#